data_AF-A0A914DW86-F1
#
_entry.id   AF-A0A914DW86-F1
#
_cell.length_a   1.000
_cell.length_b   1.000
_cell.length_c   1.000
_cell.angle_alpha   90.00
_cell.angle_beta   90.00
_cell.angle_gamma   90.00
#
_symmetry.space_group_name_H-M   'P 1'
#
loop_
_entity.id
_entity.type
_entity.pdbx_description
1 polymer ?
#
loop_
_entity_poly.entity_id
_entity_poly.type
_entity_poly.pdbx_seq_one_letter_code
_entity_poly.pdbx_strand_id
1 'polypeptide(L)'
;MYLNIQRISRSLSPRKYLKSRSNSEDIESNRKLPLSARCPKGQENNQRNERISRVGSVKLPKTKIDICPSLSNYQVHLLKNSWANLQNKNINKDISGCFQVLERISSAASKSFNSALKTSETDAKLWQPQIIIDHTSAFNKLLGRIISNENGVDEELRRLGAAHVNLSEKYGLGVHEFEKFGEIMADRFLSKDGIRQNNEVTHAWCVLVSTIVDYMKAGFESELRLRRRRYSISFTGEV
;
A
#
# COMPACT_ATOMS: atom_id res chain seq x y z
N MET A 1 8.44 -4.29 6.76
CA MET A 1 8.34 -4.17 5.29
C MET A 1 8.65 -5.46 4.54
N TYR A 2 9.77 -6.17 4.76
CA TYR A 2 10.15 -7.32 3.92
C TYR A 2 9.30 -8.61 4.06
N LEU A 3 8.63 -8.83 5.20
CA LEU A 3 7.90 -10.09 5.44
C LEU A 3 6.55 -10.16 4.72
N ASN A 4 5.92 -9.02 4.39
CA ASN A 4 4.58 -9.00 3.77
C ASN A 4 4.64 -9.10 2.23
N ILE A 5 5.69 -8.53 1.61
CA ILE A 5 5.97 -8.69 0.17
C ILE A 5 6.14 -10.18 -0.16
N GLN A 6 6.89 -10.91 0.68
CA GLN A 6 7.04 -12.36 0.47
C GLN A 6 5.73 -13.13 0.62
N ARG A 7 4.75 -12.68 1.42
CA ARG A 7 3.48 -13.41 1.59
C ARG A 7 2.56 -13.26 0.39
N ILE A 8 2.45 -12.05 -0.17
CA ILE A 8 1.72 -11.79 -1.42
C ILE A 8 2.44 -12.42 -2.62
N SER A 9 3.77 -12.40 -2.65
CA SER A 9 4.55 -13.10 -3.69
C SER A 9 4.52 -14.63 -3.54
N ARG A 10 4.33 -15.19 -2.33
CA ARG A 10 4.23 -16.64 -2.09
C ARG A 10 2.83 -17.19 -2.31
N SER A 11 1.76 -16.40 -2.09
CA SER A 11 0.40 -16.80 -2.47
C SER A 11 0.19 -16.78 -4.00
N LEU A 12 1.00 -15.99 -4.71
CA LEU A 12 1.10 -15.94 -6.17
C LEU A 12 2.29 -16.79 -6.67
N SER A 13 2.38 -18.06 -6.27
CA SER A 13 3.29 -18.98 -6.95
C SER A 13 2.79 -19.19 -8.40
N PRO A 14 3.63 -19.00 -9.44
CA PRO A 14 3.24 -19.22 -10.84
C PRO A 14 3.14 -20.73 -11.12
N ARG A 15 2.13 -21.39 -10.57
CA ARG A 15 1.77 -22.75 -10.97
C ARG A 15 0.54 -22.67 -11.85
N LYS A 16 0.75 -23.01 -13.14
CA LYS A 16 -0.24 -23.29 -14.20
C LYS A 16 -0.50 -22.20 -15.26
N TYR A 17 0.51 -21.49 -15.75
CA TYR A 17 0.38 -20.80 -17.04
C TYR A 17 1.67 -20.84 -17.90
N LEU A 18 2.25 -22.03 -18.07
CA LEU A 18 3.25 -22.27 -19.12
C LEU A 18 3.11 -23.72 -19.64
N LYS A 19 2.31 -23.88 -20.69
CA LYS A 19 2.32 -24.95 -21.68
C LYS A 19 1.60 -24.31 -22.87
N SER A 20 2.24 -23.89 -23.95
CA SER A 20 3.09 -24.67 -24.85
C SER A 20 3.60 -23.72 -25.95
N ARG A 21 4.91 -23.72 -26.25
CA ARG A 21 5.43 -23.73 -27.63
C ARG A 21 6.92 -24.07 -27.63
N SER A 22 7.28 -24.86 -28.62
CA SER A 22 8.48 -25.68 -28.78
C SER A 22 9.54 -25.04 -29.69
N ASN A 23 10.80 -25.37 -29.35
CA ASN A 23 11.97 -25.71 -30.19
C ASN A 23 12.85 -24.66 -30.91
N SER A 24 14.15 -25.00 -30.89
CA SER A 24 15.34 -24.51 -31.61
C SER A 24 15.78 -23.08 -31.31
N GLU A 25 17.07 -22.74 -31.11
CA GLU A 25 18.32 -23.40 -31.48
C GLU A 25 19.48 -22.74 -30.70
N ASP A 26 20.57 -23.49 -30.53
CA ASP A 26 21.84 -23.10 -29.93
C ASP A 26 22.54 -21.95 -30.68
N ILE A 27 23.41 -21.19 -30.00
CA ILE A 27 24.83 -20.99 -30.37
C ILE A 27 25.53 -20.14 -29.30
N GLU A 28 26.59 -20.75 -28.80
CA GLU A 28 27.65 -20.32 -27.91
C GLU A 28 28.58 -19.27 -28.56
N SER A 29 29.08 -18.27 -27.80
CA SER A 29 30.46 -17.78 -27.99
C SER A 29 30.92 -16.82 -26.88
N ASN A 30 32.03 -17.22 -26.28
CA ASN A 30 32.95 -16.50 -25.41
C ASN A 30 33.55 -15.21 -26.01
N ARG A 31 33.97 -14.28 -25.13
CA ARG A 31 35.29 -13.59 -25.06
C ARG A 31 35.23 -12.50 -23.96
N LYS A 32 35.81 -12.72 -22.78
CA LYS A 32 37.19 -12.39 -22.35
C LYS A 32 37.57 -10.89 -22.42
N LEU A 33 37.87 -10.37 -21.21
CA LEU A 33 38.47 -9.08 -20.84
C LEU A 33 39.86 -8.86 -21.50
N PRO A 34 40.45 -7.64 -21.39
CA PRO A 34 41.38 -7.42 -20.28
C PRO A 34 41.36 -6.01 -19.63
N LEU A 35 41.78 -6.05 -18.36
CA LEU A 35 42.47 -5.08 -17.49
C LEU A 35 43.06 -3.80 -18.12
N SER A 36 42.95 -2.68 -17.40
CA SER A 36 44.12 -1.86 -17.06
C SER A 36 43.84 -0.89 -15.91
N ALA A 37 44.84 -0.73 -15.05
CA ALA A 37 44.86 -0.01 -13.79
C ALA A 37 45.35 1.43 -13.94
N ARG A 38 44.95 2.33 -13.02
CA ARG A 38 45.85 3.27 -12.30
C ARG A 38 45.10 4.17 -11.32
N CYS A 39 45.49 4.09 -10.05
CA CYS A 39 45.49 5.23 -9.12
C CYS A 39 46.75 6.08 -9.35
N PRO A 40 46.75 7.34 -8.92
CA PRO A 40 47.68 7.72 -7.85
C PRO A 40 47.09 8.64 -6.76
N LYS A 41 47.88 8.73 -5.68
CA LYS A 41 47.67 9.28 -4.34
C LYS A 41 47.94 10.80 -4.22
N GLY A 42 47.51 11.38 -3.09
CA GLY A 42 48.16 12.49 -2.36
C GLY A 42 47.40 13.82 -2.42
N GLN A 43 47.33 14.71 -1.43
CA GLN A 43 47.87 14.86 -0.06
C GLN A 43 46.97 15.97 0.60
N GLU A 44 46.48 15.78 1.83
CA GLU A 44 46.90 16.44 3.09
C GLU A 44 46.91 17.99 3.17
N ASN A 45 46.35 18.47 4.29
CA ASN A 45 46.54 19.74 5.04
C ASN A 45 45.28 20.64 5.13
N ASN A 46 44.96 21.33 6.22
CA ASN A 46 45.28 21.30 7.65
C ASN A 46 44.41 22.42 8.31
N GLN A 47 44.00 22.26 9.59
CA GLN A 47 43.61 23.33 10.55
C GLN A 47 42.35 24.19 10.26
N ARG A 48 41.58 24.75 11.20
CA ARG A 48 41.43 24.72 12.68
C ARG A 48 40.10 25.45 13.00
N ASN A 49 39.46 25.04 14.10
CA ASN A 49 38.61 25.79 15.05
C ASN A 49 37.83 27.04 14.62
N GLU A 50 36.52 27.08 14.93
CA GLU A 50 35.98 28.04 15.90
C GLU A 50 34.56 27.72 16.39
N ARG A 51 34.27 28.26 17.58
CA ARG A 51 33.20 27.89 18.53
C ARG A 51 31.80 28.41 18.15
N ILE A 52 30.83 27.53 18.40
CA ILE A 52 29.50 27.73 19.00
C ILE A 52 29.06 29.20 19.21
N SER A 53 27.97 29.58 18.53
CA SER A 53 26.94 30.48 19.07
C SER A 53 25.62 30.40 18.29
N ARG A 54 24.60 29.88 18.99
CA ARG A 54 23.22 30.39 19.09
C ARG A 54 22.24 30.25 17.90
N VAL A 55 21.22 29.43 18.19
CA VAL A 55 19.79 29.53 17.80
C VAL A 55 19.50 29.44 16.30
N GLY A 56 19.82 28.29 15.72
CA GLY A 56 19.15 27.83 14.51
C GLY A 56 17.85 27.12 14.90
N SER A 57 16.71 27.74 14.57
CA SER A 57 15.43 27.04 14.47
C SER A 57 15.64 25.80 13.61
N VAL A 58 15.70 24.62 14.23
CA VAL A 58 15.76 23.35 13.52
C VAL A 58 14.44 23.22 12.78
N LYS A 59 14.42 23.68 11.52
CA LYS A 59 13.48 23.15 10.54
C LYS A 59 13.81 21.67 10.49
N LEU A 60 13.01 20.85 11.18
CA LEU A 60 13.02 19.42 10.92
C LEU A 60 12.92 19.30 9.40
N PRO A 61 13.84 18.58 8.73
CA PRO A 61 13.58 18.21 7.36
C PRO A 61 12.23 17.50 7.41
N LYS A 62 11.22 18.04 6.71
CA LYS A 62 10.04 17.28 6.33
C LYS A 62 10.60 16.10 5.56
N THR A 63 10.88 15.01 6.27
CA THR A 63 11.32 13.76 5.70
C THR A 63 10.19 13.39 4.76
N LYS A 64 10.47 13.49 3.46
CA LYS A 64 9.61 12.96 2.42
C LYS A 64 9.43 11.49 2.77
N ILE A 65 8.31 11.15 3.37
CA ILE A 65 7.92 9.76 3.51
C ILE A 65 7.28 9.45 2.17
N ASP A 66 8.13 9.05 1.21
CA ASP A 66 7.65 8.46 -0.02
C ASP A 66 6.77 7.28 0.38
N ILE A 67 5.53 7.27 -0.10
CA ILE A 67 4.60 6.18 0.21
C ILE A 67 5.15 4.86 -0.34
N CYS A 68 6.00 4.92 -1.36
CA CYS A 68 6.77 3.80 -1.86
C CYS A 68 8.27 4.06 -1.70
N PRO A 69 8.81 4.10 -0.47
CA PRO A 69 10.22 4.44 -0.25
C PRO A 69 11.16 3.35 -0.79
N SER A 70 10.59 2.20 -1.17
CA SER A 70 11.27 1.08 -1.80
C SER A 70 11.22 1.08 -3.33
N LEU A 71 10.52 2.02 -3.97
CA LEU A 71 10.46 2.11 -5.44
C LEU A 71 11.48 3.10 -5.99
N SER A 72 12.17 2.70 -7.06
CA SER A 72 13.00 3.61 -7.86
C SER A 72 12.13 4.61 -8.64
N ASN A 73 12.72 5.74 -9.04
CA ASN A 73 12.04 6.74 -9.89
C ASN A 73 11.49 6.13 -11.18
N TYR A 74 12.19 5.15 -11.75
CA TYR A 74 11.73 4.41 -12.93
C TYR A 74 10.47 3.59 -12.63
N GLN A 75 10.45 2.84 -11.51
CA GLN A 75 9.27 2.08 -11.08
C GLN A 75 8.08 2.99 -10.76
N VAL A 76 8.32 4.17 -10.17
CA VAL A 76 7.27 5.18 -9.94
C VAL A 76 6.70 5.69 -11.27
N HIS A 77 7.54 5.95 -12.27
CA HIS A 77 7.08 6.35 -13.60
C HIS A 77 6.23 5.25 -14.26
N LEU A 78 6.69 4.00 -14.20
CA LEU A 78 5.95 2.84 -14.68
C LEU A 78 4.58 2.66 -13.97
N LEU A 79 4.55 2.86 -12.66
CA LEU A 79 3.32 2.83 -11.87
C LEU A 79 2.33 3.91 -12.31
N LYS A 80 2.79 5.14 -12.51
CA LYS A 80 1.96 6.26 -12.99
C LYS A 80 1.39 6.00 -14.38
N ASN A 81 2.21 5.49 -15.31
CA ASN A 81 1.76 5.17 -16.67
C ASN A 81 0.73 4.04 -16.68
N SER A 82 0.99 2.96 -15.94
CA SER A 82 0.04 1.84 -15.84
C SER A 82 -1.26 2.25 -15.16
N TRP A 83 -1.22 3.14 -14.16
CA TRP A 83 -2.42 3.72 -13.56
C TRP A 83 -3.25 4.55 -14.54
N ALA A 84 -2.62 5.42 -15.32
CA ALA A 84 -3.32 6.20 -16.35
C ALA A 84 -4.02 5.27 -17.37
N ASN A 85 -3.36 4.18 -17.77
CA ASN A 85 -3.95 3.16 -18.64
C ASN A 85 -5.15 2.45 -18.01
N LEU A 86 -5.12 2.19 -16.70
CA LEU A 86 -6.25 1.62 -15.98
C LEU A 86 -7.44 2.58 -15.87
N GLN A 87 -7.19 3.88 -15.65
CA GLN A 87 -8.24 4.90 -15.61
C GLN A 87 -9.06 4.91 -16.91
N ASN A 88 -8.40 4.77 -18.05
CA ASN A 88 -9.05 4.70 -19.37
C ASN A 88 -9.90 3.43 -19.59
N LYS A 89 -9.77 2.41 -18.71
CA LYS A 89 -10.42 1.10 -18.82
C LYS A 89 -11.49 0.85 -17.75
N ASN A 90 -12.07 1.91 -17.19
CA ASN A 90 -13.11 1.86 -16.14
C ASN A 90 -12.65 1.13 -14.86
N ILE A 91 -11.58 1.64 -14.25
CA ILE A 91 -10.98 1.13 -13.01
C ILE A 91 -11.97 1.03 -11.83
N ASN A 92 -13.04 1.85 -11.82
CA ASN A 92 -14.09 1.78 -10.80
C ASN A 92 -14.79 0.42 -10.80
N LYS A 93 -14.98 -0.20 -11.97
CA LYS A 93 -15.55 -1.56 -12.06
C LYS A 93 -14.64 -2.59 -11.40
N ASP A 94 -13.34 -2.46 -11.59
CA ASP A 94 -12.36 -3.36 -11.00
C ASP A 94 -12.29 -3.21 -9.48
N ILE A 95 -12.20 -1.96 -8.99
CA ILE A 95 -12.19 -1.63 -7.55
C ILE A 95 -13.50 -2.09 -6.88
N SER A 96 -14.65 -1.75 -7.46
CA SER A 96 -15.97 -2.17 -6.95
C SER A 96 -16.05 -3.67 -6.84
N GLY A 97 -15.59 -4.38 -7.87
CA GLY A 97 -15.60 -5.82 -7.81
C GLY A 97 -14.59 -6.41 -6.79
N CYS A 98 -13.53 -5.69 -6.38
CA CYS A 98 -12.69 -6.13 -5.26
C CYS A 98 -13.49 -6.10 -3.95
N PHE A 99 -14.24 -5.02 -3.70
CA PHE A 99 -15.12 -4.92 -2.54
C PHE A 99 -16.24 -5.96 -2.57
N GLN A 100 -16.86 -6.22 -3.72
CA GLN A 100 -17.88 -7.26 -3.88
C GLN A 100 -17.35 -8.67 -3.60
N VAL A 101 -16.11 -8.96 -4.02
CA VAL A 101 -15.47 -10.25 -3.68
C VAL A 101 -15.23 -10.33 -2.18
N LEU A 102 -14.69 -9.28 -1.55
CA LEU A 102 -14.49 -9.23 -0.10
C LEU A 102 -15.80 -9.42 0.67
N GLU A 103 -16.86 -8.71 0.26
CA GLU A 103 -18.20 -8.82 0.82
C GLU A 103 -18.71 -10.26 0.78
N ARG A 104 -18.51 -10.97 -0.34
CA ARG A 104 -18.98 -12.35 -0.49
C ARG A 104 -18.24 -13.35 0.39
N ILE A 105 -16.95 -13.14 0.62
CA ILE A 105 -16.09 -14.13 1.29
C ILE A 105 -15.85 -13.84 2.77
N SER A 106 -16.05 -12.60 3.23
CA SER A 106 -15.93 -12.21 4.64
C SER A 106 -17.30 -11.83 5.20
N SER A 107 -17.75 -12.58 6.20
CA SER A 107 -19.01 -12.30 6.90
C SER A 107 -18.96 -10.96 7.65
N ALA A 108 -17.79 -10.56 8.15
CA ALA A 108 -17.59 -9.27 8.79
C ALA A 108 -17.69 -8.11 7.78
N ALA A 109 -17.06 -8.25 6.61
CA ALA A 109 -17.18 -7.27 5.53
C ALA A 109 -18.62 -7.18 5.01
N SER A 110 -19.28 -8.32 4.80
CA SER A 110 -20.70 -8.39 4.42
C SER A 110 -21.59 -7.62 5.39
N LYS A 111 -21.48 -7.90 6.68
CA LYS A 111 -22.26 -7.20 7.72
C LYS A 111 -21.96 -5.69 7.73
N SER A 112 -20.70 -5.32 7.55
CA SER A 112 -20.28 -3.91 7.53
C SER A 112 -20.93 -3.15 6.36
N PHE A 113 -20.83 -3.66 5.12
CA PHE A 113 -21.44 -3.02 3.95
C PHE A 113 -22.98 -3.01 3.99
N ASN A 114 -23.60 -4.06 4.55
CA ASN A 114 -25.06 -4.15 4.64
C ASN A 114 -25.65 -3.38 5.83
N SER A 115 -24.84 -3.00 6.82
CA SER A 115 -25.31 -2.21 7.96
C SER A 115 -25.71 -0.79 7.58
N ALA A 116 -24.97 -0.19 6.65
CA ALA A 116 -25.24 1.13 6.08
C ALA A 116 -26.61 1.26 5.42
N LEU A 117 -27.08 0.19 4.75
CA LEU A 117 -28.41 0.14 4.13
C LEU A 117 -29.55 0.16 5.16
N LYS A 118 -29.28 -0.11 6.44
CA LYS A 118 -30.28 -0.25 7.51
C LYS A 118 -30.35 0.95 8.44
N THR A 119 -29.37 1.86 8.40
CA THR A 119 -29.36 3.08 9.21
C THR A 119 -30.10 4.20 8.49
N SER A 120 -31.30 4.51 8.99
CA SER A 120 -32.16 5.63 8.56
C SER A 120 -31.43 6.98 8.69
N GLU A 121 -31.85 7.94 7.86
CA GLU A 121 -31.24 9.23 7.47
C GLU A 121 -30.81 10.22 8.59
N THR A 122 -30.94 9.88 9.88
CA THR A 122 -30.81 10.86 10.97
C THR A 122 -29.41 11.01 11.58
N ASP A 123 -28.48 10.07 11.39
CA ASP A 123 -27.11 10.14 11.97
C ASP A 123 -25.98 10.26 10.92
N ALA A 124 -26.32 10.52 9.66
CA ALA A 124 -25.41 10.45 8.51
C ALA A 124 -24.46 11.66 8.37
N LYS A 125 -23.59 11.92 9.35
CA LYS A 125 -22.59 13.01 9.23
C LYS A 125 -21.17 12.70 9.73
N LEU A 126 -20.74 11.44 9.65
CA LEU A 126 -19.36 11.07 9.96
C LEU A 126 -18.76 10.18 8.87
N TRP A 127 -18.27 10.80 7.78
CA TRP A 127 -17.12 10.37 6.96
C TRP A 127 -16.95 8.88 6.58
N GLN A 128 -18.02 8.10 6.45
CA GLN A 128 -17.93 6.71 5.98
C GLN A 128 -18.63 6.56 4.62
N PRO A 129 -17.94 6.07 3.57
CA PRO A 129 -18.62 5.63 2.37
C PRO A 129 -19.53 4.48 2.77
N GLN A 130 -20.83 4.61 2.56
CA GLN A 130 -21.80 3.68 3.16
C GLN A 130 -22.15 2.52 2.22
N ILE A 131 -21.97 2.70 0.90
CA ILE A 131 -22.22 1.67 -0.10
C ILE A 131 -20.92 1.33 -0.84
N ILE A 132 -20.80 0.12 -1.41
CA ILE A 132 -19.66 -0.29 -2.25
C ILE A 132 -19.32 0.77 -3.31
N ILE A 133 -20.31 1.44 -3.88
CA ILE A 133 -20.13 2.51 -4.88
C ILE A 133 -19.35 3.69 -4.28
N ASP A 134 -19.71 4.14 -3.09
CA ASP A 134 -19.03 5.25 -2.41
C ASP A 134 -17.60 4.83 -2.01
N HIS A 135 -17.45 3.61 -1.49
CA HIS A 135 -16.15 3.03 -1.15
C HIS A 135 -15.24 2.95 -2.38
N THR A 136 -15.82 2.57 -3.53
CA THR A 136 -15.12 2.52 -4.81
C THR A 136 -14.63 3.90 -5.23
N SER A 137 -15.50 4.91 -5.19
CA SER A 137 -15.16 6.28 -5.57
C SER A 137 -14.10 6.87 -4.64
N ALA A 138 -14.27 6.71 -3.32
CA ALA A 138 -13.31 7.18 -2.32
C ALA A 138 -11.94 6.49 -2.48
N PHE A 139 -11.93 5.17 -2.68
CA PHE A 139 -10.71 4.41 -2.84
C PHE A 139 -9.98 4.73 -4.16
N ASN A 140 -10.72 4.94 -5.27
CA ASN A 140 -10.12 5.37 -6.53
C ASN A 140 -9.44 6.73 -6.40
N LYS A 141 -10.10 7.70 -5.76
CA LYS A 141 -9.51 9.02 -5.47
C LYS A 141 -8.26 8.89 -4.61
N LEU A 142 -8.32 8.06 -3.56
CA LEU A 142 -7.18 7.79 -2.69
C LEU A 142 -6.01 7.18 -3.46
N LEU A 143 -6.24 6.15 -4.30
CA LEU A 143 -5.21 5.56 -5.15
C LEU A 143 -4.55 6.60 -6.07
N GLY A 144 -5.34 7.47 -6.70
CA GLY A 144 -4.81 8.53 -7.55
C GLY A 144 -3.87 9.48 -6.79
N ARG A 145 -4.23 9.85 -5.56
CA ARG A 145 -3.42 10.71 -4.68
C ARG A 145 -2.15 10.01 -4.21
N ILE A 146 -2.24 8.72 -3.84
CA ILE A 146 -1.07 7.90 -3.48
C ILE A 146 -0.09 7.81 -4.65
N ILE A 147 -0.58 7.47 -5.85
CA ILE A 147 0.25 7.29 -7.05
C ILE A 147 0.86 8.62 -7.51
N SER A 148 0.17 9.73 -7.24
CA SER A 148 0.70 11.09 -7.46
C SER A 148 1.74 11.51 -6.42
N ASN A 149 1.97 10.69 -5.39
CA ASN A 149 2.84 10.96 -4.24
C ASN A 149 2.42 12.23 -3.49
N GLU A 150 1.12 12.40 -3.27
CA GLU A 150 0.60 13.51 -2.48
C GLU A 150 1.03 13.38 -1.01
N ASN A 151 1.45 14.50 -0.41
CA ASN A 151 1.93 14.53 0.97
C ASN A 151 0.82 14.21 1.98
N GLY A 152 1.15 13.46 3.04
CA GLY A 152 0.25 13.20 4.17
C GLY A 152 -0.81 12.12 3.92
N VAL A 153 -0.74 11.45 2.77
CA VAL A 153 -1.66 10.35 2.45
C VAL A 153 -1.33 9.09 3.27
N ASP A 154 -0.09 8.93 3.72
CA ASP A 154 0.29 7.90 4.70
C ASP A 154 -0.45 8.05 6.03
N GLU A 155 -0.57 9.28 6.55
CA GLU A 155 -1.35 9.57 7.75
C GLU A 155 -2.85 9.43 7.50
N GLU A 156 -3.34 9.78 6.30
CA GLU A 156 -4.72 9.50 5.90
C GLU A 156 -5.04 8.00 5.87
N LEU A 157 -4.14 7.16 5.32
CA LEU A 157 -4.30 5.70 5.33
C LEU A 157 -4.39 5.14 6.77
N ARG A 158 -3.57 5.65 7.70
CA ARG A 158 -3.66 5.27 9.11
C ARG A 158 -5.00 5.70 9.72
N ARG A 159 -5.45 6.93 9.45
CA ARG A 159 -6.76 7.43 9.92
C ARG A 159 -7.93 6.60 9.36
N LEU A 160 -7.86 6.21 8.09
CA LEU A 160 -8.84 5.32 7.48
C LEU A 160 -8.85 3.97 8.19
N GLY A 161 -7.68 3.36 8.42
CA GLY A 161 -7.56 2.14 9.21
C GLY A 161 -8.17 2.26 10.61
N ALA A 162 -7.86 3.34 11.34
CA ALA A 162 -8.41 3.62 12.65
C ALA A 162 -9.94 3.77 12.64
N ALA A 163 -10.51 4.43 11.62
CA ALA A 163 -11.96 4.61 11.49
C ALA A 163 -12.72 3.28 11.36
N HIS A 164 -12.08 2.23 10.84
CA HIS A 164 -12.67 0.90 10.70
C HIS A 164 -12.75 0.12 12.02
N VAL A 165 -12.10 0.58 13.11
CA VAL A 165 -12.21 -0.08 14.44
C VAL A 165 -13.65 -0.09 14.95
N ASN A 166 -14.47 0.91 14.59
CA ASN A 166 -15.90 0.94 14.90
C ASN A 166 -16.66 -0.29 14.37
N LEU A 167 -16.20 -0.86 13.25
CA LEU A 167 -16.79 -2.05 12.63
C LEU A 167 -16.28 -3.33 13.28
N SER A 168 -15.13 -3.27 13.97
CA SER A 168 -14.57 -4.41 14.71
C SER A 168 -15.49 -4.81 15.86
N GLU A 169 -15.88 -3.84 16.68
CA GLU A 169 -16.75 -4.05 17.84
C GLU A 169 -18.16 -4.50 17.42
N LYS A 170 -18.68 -3.97 16.31
CA LYS A 170 -20.05 -4.24 15.85
C LYS A 170 -20.20 -5.50 14.98
N TYR A 171 -19.24 -5.76 14.10
CA TYR A 171 -19.37 -6.74 13.03
C TYR A 171 -18.22 -7.76 12.97
N GLY A 172 -17.25 -7.66 13.90
CA GLY A 172 -16.10 -8.56 13.95
C GLY A 172 -15.05 -8.29 12.87
N LEU A 173 -15.04 -7.10 12.27
CA LEU A 173 -14.03 -6.71 11.29
C LEU A 173 -12.64 -6.65 11.95
N GLY A 174 -11.63 -7.23 11.31
CA GLY A 174 -10.27 -7.28 11.82
C GLY A 174 -9.21 -6.97 10.77
N VAL A 175 -7.96 -7.16 11.17
CA VAL A 175 -6.79 -6.97 10.30
C VAL A 175 -6.81 -7.91 9.09
N HIS A 176 -7.37 -9.11 9.27
CA HIS A 176 -7.51 -10.12 8.21
C HIS A 176 -8.31 -9.60 7.01
N GLU A 177 -9.36 -8.80 7.21
CA GLU A 177 -10.14 -8.23 6.10
C GLU A 177 -9.29 -7.31 5.21
N PHE A 178 -8.36 -6.55 5.78
CA PHE A 178 -7.44 -5.70 5.01
C PHE A 178 -6.42 -6.54 4.23
N GLU A 179 -5.87 -7.59 4.83
CA GLU A 179 -4.98 -8.52 4.15
C GLU A 179 -5.69 -9.19 2.98
N LYS A 180 -6.94 -9.64 3.22
CA LYS A 180 -7.73 -10.31 2.19
C LYS A 180 -8.10 -9.36 1.06
N PHE A 181 -8.45 -8.12 1.39
CA PHE A 181 -8.68 -7.09 0.38
C PHE A 181 -7.41 -6.83 -0.45
N GLY A 182 -6.25 -6.75 0.19
CA GLY A 182 -4.95 -6.64 -0.49
C GLY A 182 -4.68 -7.78 -1.47
N GLU A 183 -4.94 -9.03 -1.06
CA GLU A 183 -4.82 -10.19 -1.95
C GLU A 183 -5.75 -10.09 -3.17
N ILE A 184 -7.01 -9.72 -2.95
CA ILE A 184 -8.01 -9.55 -4.03
C ILE A 184 -7.57 -8.45 -5.00
N MET A 185 -7.09 -7.32 -4.48
CA MET A 185 -6.59 -6.22 -5.32
C MET A 185 -5.39 -6.64 -6.14
N ALA A 186 -4.43 -7.35 -5.53
CA ALA A 186 -3.27 -7.86 -6.24
C ALA A 186 -3.70 -8.82 -7.36
N ASP A 187 -4.55 -9.81 -7.08
CA ASP A 187 -5.05 -10.74 -8.10
C ASP A 187 -5.76 -10.02 -9.26
N ARG A 188 -6.60 -9.02 -8.95
CA ARG A 188 -7.36 -8.29 -9.96
C ARG A 188 -6.53 -7.29 -10.78
N PHE A 189 -5.61 -6.57 -10.17
CA PHE A 189 -4.80 -5.58 -10.90
C PHE A 189 -3.63 -6.23 -11.62
N LEU A 190 -2.97 -7.22 -11.01
CA LEU A 190 -1.83 -7.90 -11.63
C LEU A 190 -2.24 -8.80 -12.80
N SER A 191 -3.52 -9.15 -12.93
CA SER A 191 -4.05 -9.86 -14.11
C SER A 191 -4.31 -8.95 -15.32
N LYS A 192 -4.17 -7.63 -15.19
CA LYS A 192 -4.37 -6.68 -16.29
C LYS A 192 -3.17 -6.68 -17.23
N ASP A 193 -3.41 -6.72 -18.55
CA ASP A 193 -2.35 -6.82 -19.56
C ASP A 193 -1.27 -5.73 -19.43
N GLY A 194 -1.69 -4.49 -19.10
CA GLY A 194 -0.77 -3.36 -18.92
C GLY A 194 0.12 -3.43 -17.67
N ILE A 195 -0.12 -4.41 -16.79
CA ILE A 195 0.65 -4.66 -15.57
C ILE A 195 1.40 -5.99 -15.69
N ARG A 196 0.70 -7.06 -16.06
CA ARG A 196 1.21 -8.44 -16.12
C ARG A 196 2.42 -8.61 -17.02
N GLN A 197 2.49 -7.85 -18.12
CA GLN A 197 3.53 -8.02 -19.14
C GLN A 197 4.90 -7.47 -18.71
N ASN A 198 4.95 -6.68 -17.64
CA ASN A 198 6.19 -6.04 -17.19
C ASN A 198 6.41 -6.34 -15.69
N ASN A 199 7.50 -7.04 -15.39
CA ASN A 199 7.85 -7.46 -14.03
C ASN A 199 8.11 -6.26 -13.10
N GLU A 200 8.68 -5.16 -13.61
CA GLU A 200 8.91 -3.94 -12.82
C GLU A 200 7.60 -3.22 -12.48
N VAL A 201 6.65 -3.18 -13.44
CA VAL A 201 5.30 -2.66 -13.20
C VAL A 201 4.58 -3.55 -12.18
N THR A 202 4.61 -4.86 -12.37
CA THR A 202 4.03 -5.84 -11.44
C THR A 202 4.60 -5.67 -10.03
N HIS A 203 5.93 -5.54 -9.90
CA HIS A 203 6.59 -5.30 -8.62
C HIS A 203 6.14 -3.98 -7.98
N ALA A 204 6.08 -2.89 -8.76
CA ALA A 204 5.61 -1.59 -8.27
C ALA A 204 4.18 -1.67 -7.73
N TRP A 205 3.28 -2.37 -8.42
CA TRP A 205 1.91 -2.62 -7.96
C TRP A 205 1.86 -3.46 -6.69
N CYS A 206 2.66 -4.52 -6.58
CA CYS A 206 2.77 -5.32 -5.35
C CYS A 206 3.20 -4.47 -4.15
N VAL A 207 4.22 -3.62 -4.33
CA VAL A 207 4.69 -2.71 -3.29
C VAL A 207 3.60 -1.71 -2.90
N LEU A 208 2.90 -1.11 -3.87
CA LEU A 208 1.80 -0.18 -3.62
C LEU A 208 0.69 -0.83 -2.78
N VAL A 209 0.20 -2.01 -3.20
CA VAL A 209 -0.86 -2.73 -2.51
C VAL A 209 -0.44 -3.10 -1.09
N SER A 210 0.77 -3.64 -0.93
CA SER A 210 1.32 -4.02 0.38
C SER A 210 1.39 -2.80 1.31
N THR A 211 1.85 -1.67 0.79
CA THR A 211 2.00 -0.41 1.52
C THR A 211 0.65 0.10 2.03
N ILE A 212 -0.37 0.13 1.16
CA ILE A 212 -1.74 0.56 1.53
C ILE A 212 -2.26 -0.29 2.70
N VAL A 213 -2.14 -1.62 2.56
CA VAL A 213 -2.58 -2.56 3.59
C VAL A 213 -1.80 -2.35 4.89
N ASP A 214 -0.48 -2.20 4.83
CA ASP A 214 0.37 -2.01 6.01
C ASP A 214 0.01 -0.73 6.78
N TYR A 215 -0.21 0.41 6.09
CA TYR A 215 -0.60 1.65 6.77
C TYR A 215 -2.00 1.58 7.38
N MET A 216 -2.96 0.97 6.67
CA MET A 216 -4.31 0.77 7.21
C MET A 216 -4.30 -0.15 8.44
N LYS A 217 -3.57 -1.27 8.38
CA LYS A 217 -3.39 -2.16 9.53
C LYS A 217 -2.77 -1.43 10.72
N ALA A 218 -1.70 -0.67 10.49
CA ALA A 218 -1.02 0.08 11.54
C ALA A 218 -1.96 1.07 12.24
N GLY A 219 -2.82 1.76 11.47
CA GLY A 219 -3.85 2.66 12.00
C GLY A 219 -4.90 1.92 12.82
N PHE A 220 -5.44 0.83 12.27
CA PHE A 220 -6.44 0.00 12.93
C PHE A 220 -5.94 -0.57 14.26
N GLU A 221 -4.76 -1.20 14.26
CA GLU A 221 -4.16 -1.80 15.46
C GLU A 221 -3.84 -0.76 16.53
N SER A 222 -3.35 0.42 16.11
CA SER A 222 -3.06 1.53 17.02
C SER A 222 -4.32 2.01 17.73
N GLU A 223 -5.40 2.24 16.99
CA GLU A 223 -6.68 2.68 17.56
C GLU A 223 -7.33 1.59 18.43
N LEU A 224 -7.30 0.32 17.99
CA LEU A 224 -7.80 -0.80 18.79
C LEU A 224 -7.05 -0.93 20.12
N ARG A 225 -5.74 -0.66 20.14
CA ARG A 225 -4.95 -0.63 21.38
C ARG A 225 -5.34 0.57 22.26
N LEU A 226 -5.60 1.74 21.67
CA LEU A 226 -6.03 2.93 22.42
C LEU A 226 -7.41 2.74 23.06
N ARG A 227 -8.37 2.12 22.37
CA ARG A 227 -9.69 1.83 22.93
C ARG A 227 -9.61 0.87 24.11
N ARG A 228 -8.86 -0.24 23.97
CA ARG A 228 -8.64 -1.19 25.06
C ARG A 228 -8.05 -0.53 26.31
N ARG A 229 -7.11 0.40 26.15
CA ARG A 229 -6.54 1.17 27.28
C ARG A 229 -7.56 2.10 27.95
N ARG A 230 -8.43 2.75 27.16
CA ARG A 230 -9.49 3.62 27.70
C ARG A 230 -10.46 2.81 28.56
N TYR A 231 -10.87 1.62 28.12
CA TYR A 231 -11.73 0.73 28.89
C TYR A 231 -11.09 0.22 30.20
N SER A 232 -9.78 -0.02 30.21
CA SER A 232 -9.09 -0.43 31.44
C SER A 232 -8.97 0.67 32.50
N ILE A 233 -8.94 1.94 32.09
CA ILE A 233 -8.83 3.09 33.01
C ILE A 233 -10.19 3.48 33.59
N SER A 234 -11.26 3.36 32.80
CA SER A 234 -12.63 3.65 33.27
C SER A 234 -13.13 2.70 34.36
N PHE A 235 -12.58 1.48 34.46
CA PHE A 235 -12.98 0.51 35.48
C PHE A 235 -12.32 0.72 36.85
N THR A 236 -11.25 1.53 36.94
CA THR A 236 -10.51 1.78 38.19
C THR A 236 -10.88 3.10 38.87
N GLY A 237 -11.91 3.81 38.37
CA GLY A 237 -12.29 5.16 38.82
C GLY A 237 -13.57 5.25 39.66
N GLU A 238 -14.22 4.12 39.97
CA GLU A 238 -15.39 4.09 40.88
C GLU A 238 -14.98 3.49 42.24
N VAL A 239 -14.58 4.35 43.17
CA VAL A 239 -14.53 4.08 44.62
C VAL A 239 -15.03 5.31 45.35
#